data_AF-A0A351MRV2-F1
#
_entry.id   AF-A0A351MRV2-F1
#
_cell.length_a   1.000
_cell.length_b   1.000
_cell.length_c   1.000
_cell.angle_alpha   90.00
_cell.angle_beta   90.00
_cell.angle_gamma   90.00
#
_symmetry.space_group_name_H-M   'P 1'
#
loop_
_entity.id
_entity.type
_entity.pdbx_description
1 polymer ?
#
loop_
_entity_poly.entity_id
_entity_poly.type
_entity_poly.pdbx_seq_one_letter_code
_entity_poly.pdbx_strand_id
1 'polypeptide(L)'
;REFPDVISIVDSVSSFSTLAIEKDKLGIDILLTGSQKALALPPGLSLQAVSERARARAATMTDRGYYFDLLEFHENHLKGMTPSTPC
;
A
#
# COMPACT_ATOMS: atom_id res chain seq x y z
N ARG A 1 3.88 -19.95 -5.50
CA ARG A 1 4.77 -18.91 -6.06
C ARG A 1 6.17 -19.50 -6.16
N GLU A 2 6.89 -19.20 -7.23
CA GLU A 2 8.27 -19.67 -7.44
C GLU A 2 9.28 -19.05 -6.44
N PHE A 3 9.03 -17.81 -6.00
CA PHE A 3 9.87 -17.11 -5.02
C PHE A 3 9.04 -16.74 -3.76
N PRO A 4 9.06 -17.58 -2.70
CA PRO A 4 8.20 -17.40 -1.53
C PRO A 4 8.63 -16.22 -0.63
N ASP A 5 9.90 -15.84 -0.64
CA ASP A 5 10.44 -14.78 0.23
C ASP A 5 10.43 -13.37 -0.39
N VAL A 6 10.14 -13.29 -1.70
CA VAL A 6 10.13 -12.03 -2.45
C VAL A 6 8.77 -11.34 -2.27
N ILE A 7 8.76 -10.07 -1.87
CA ILE A 7 7.57 -9.23 -1.80
C ILE A 7 7.36 -8.53 -3.15
N SER A 8 6.16 -8.66 -3.72
CA SER A 8 5.76 -8.01 -4.97
C SER A 8 5.09 -6.67 -4.67
N ILE A 9 5.70 -5.60 -5.18
CA ILE A 9 5.22 -4.21 -5.05
C ILE A 9 4.97 -3.69 -6.46
N VAL A 10 3.78 -3.17 -6.73
CA VAL A 10 3.36 -2.67 -8.04
C VAL A 10 2.91 -1.22 -7.93
N ASP A 11 3.60 -0.34 -8.65
CA ASP A 11 3.12 1.02 -8.93
C ASP A 11 2.07 0.94 -10.05
N SER A 12 0.84 1.32 -9.70
CA SER A 12 -0.29 1.37 -10.62
C SER A 12 -0.82 2.78 -10.83
N VAL A 13 -0.06 3.84 -10.54
CA VAL A 13 -0.57 5.22 -10.53
C VAL A 13 -1.29 5.58 -11.84
N SER A 14 -0.81 5.14 -13.00
CA SER A 14 -1.46 5.36 -14.33
C SER A 14 -2.33 4.22 -14.85
N SER A 15 -2.34 3.05 -14.22
CA SER A 15 -3.14 1.88 -14.63
C SER A 15 -4.30 1.58 -13.69
N PHE A 16 -4.26 2.09 -12.46
CA PHE A 16 -5.32 2.01 -11.47
C PHE A 16 -6.59 2.65 -12.04
N SER A 17 -7.73 1.96 -11.91
CA SER A 17 -9.05 2.28 -12.49
C SER A 17 -9.19 2.28 -14.02
N THR A 18 -8.09 2.20 -14.79
CA THR A 18 -8.14 2.08 -16.26
C THR A 18 -8.01 0.63 -16.76
N LEU A 19 -7.42 -0.25 -15.96
CA LEU A 19 -7.28 -1.67 -16.23
C LEU A 19 -7.75 -2.51 -15.03
N ALA A 20 -8.29 -3.70 -15.29
CA ALA A 20 -8.60 -4.65 -14.23
C ALA A 20 -7.30 -5.20 -13.62
N ILE A 21 -7.10 -4.97 -12.32
CA ILE A 21 -5.94 -5.46 -11.57
C ILE A 21 -6.44 -6.40 -10.47
N GLU A 22 -6.33 -7.70 -10.73
CA GLU A 22 -6.73 -8.77 -9.81
C GLU A 22 -5.63 -9.02 -8.77
N LYS A 23 -5.40 -8.02 -7.88
CA LYS A 23 -4.31 -7.98 -6.90
C LYS A 23 -4.06 -9.33 -6.22
N ASP A 24 -5.10 -9.95 -5.68
CA ASP A 24 -4.96 -11.18 -4.90
C ASP A 24 -4.68 -12.41 -5.79
N LYS A 25 -5.30 -12.51 -6.97
CA LYS A 25 -5.01 -13.59 -7.95
C LYS A 25 -3.59 -13.50 -8.51
N LEU A 26 -3.12 -12.28 -8.75
CA LEU A 26 -1.77 -12.01 -9.24
C LEU A 26 -0.72 -12.16 -8.14
N GLY A 27 -1.13 -12.26 -6.88
CA GLY A 27 -0.21 -12.23 -5.76
C GLY A 27 0.58 -10.93 -5.75
N ILE A 28 -0.10 -9.79 -5.74
CA ILE A 28 0.51 -8.49 -5.47
C ILE A 28 0.40 -8.22 -3.97
N ASP A 29 1.52 -7.95 -3.31
CA ASP A 29 1.54 -7.71 -1.88
C ASP A 29 1.29 -6.24 -1.54
N ILE A 30 1.83 -5.32 -2.35
CA ILE A 30 1.55 -3.89 -2.21
C ILE A 30 1.17 -3.34 -3.59
N LEU A 31 -0.02 -2.76 -3.70
CA LEU A 31 -0.47 -2.04 -4.89
C LEU A 31 -0.59 -0.55 -4.55
N LEU A 32 0.09 0.31 -5.31
CA LEU A 32 0.17 1.75 -5.07
C LEU A 32 -0.54 2.53 -6.17
N THR A 33 -1.21 3.63 -5.82
CA THR A 33 -1.76 4.60 -6.78
C THR A 33 -1.73 6.02 -6.23
N GLY A 34 -1.91 7.02 -7.10
CA GLY A 34 -1.96 8.44 -6.72
C GLY A 34 -3.35 9.03 -6.94
N SER A 35 -3.73 9.99 -6.10
CA SER A 35 -5.03 10.67 -6.15
C SER A 35 -5.28 11.45 -7.44
N GLN A 36 -4.22 12.00 -8.04
CA GLN A 36 -4.28 12.92 -9.17
C GLN A 36 -4.31 12.30 -10.56
N LYS A 37 -4.39 10.97 -10.67
CA LYS A 37 -4.58 10.32 -11.96
C LYS A 37 -6.02 9.87 -12.10
N ALA A 38 -6.24 8.57 -12.03
CA ALA A 38 -7.50 7.99 -12.42
C ALA A 38 -8.64 8.19 -11.39
N LEU A 39 -8.30 8.74 -10.22
CA LEU A 39 -9.26 9.18 -9.19
C LEU A 39 -9.68 10.66 -9.35
N ALA A 40 -9.02 11.42 -10.23
CA ALA A 40 -9.34 12.83 -10.52
C ALA A 40 -9.42 13.75 -9.28
N LEU A 41 -8.66 13.45 -8.24
CA LEU A 41 -8.54 14.26 -7.02
C LEU A 41 -7.30 15.17 -7.07
N PRO A 42 -7.19 16.21 -6.23
CA PRO A 42 -5.95 16.99 -6.13
C PRO A 42 -4.73 16.11 -5.83
N PRO A 43 -3.54 16.48 -6.32
CA PRO A 43 -2.29 15.80 -5.96
C PRO A 43 -2.00 16.01 -4.47
N GLY A 44 -1.39 15.02 -3.85
CA GLY A 44 -0.98 15.08 -2.43
C GLY A 44 -1.16 13.76 -1.69
N LEU A 45 -1.93 12.80 -2.24
CA LEU A 45 -2.20 11.52 -1.61
C LEU A 45 -1.73 10.34 -2.47
N SER A 46 -1.15 9.36 -1.80
CA SER A 46 -0.90 8.02 -2.34
C SER A 46 -1.74 7.01 -1.57
N LEU A 47 -2.43 6.15 -2.29
CA LEU A 47 -3.24 5.07 -1.72
C LEU A 47 -2.50 3.76 -1.91
N GLN A 48 -2.55 2.91 -0.89
CA GLN A 48 -1.84 1.63 -0.89
C GLN A 48 -2.77 0.52 -0.42
N ALA A 49 -2.80 -0.60 -1.14
CA ALA A 49 -3.44 -1.83 -0.69
C ALA A 49 -2.34 -2.84 -0.31
N VAL A 50 -2.26 -3.19 0.97
CA VAL A 50 -1.17 -3.99 1.56
C VAL A 50 -1.69 -5.37 2.00
N SER A 51 -1.01 -6.43 1.59
CA SER A 51 -1.33 -7.81 1.97
C SER A 51 -0.83 -8.15 3.38
N GLU A 52 -1.40 -9.20 3.99
CA GLU A 52 -0.93 -9.73 5.27
C GLU A 52 0.53 -10.14 5.23
N ARG A 53 1.01 -10.69 4.09
CA ARG A 53 2.40 -11.10 3.91
C ARG A 53 3.36 -9.91 3.94
N ALA A 54 3.00 -8.82 3.27
CA ALA A 54 3.79 -7.58 3.34
C ALA A 54 3.82 -7.01 4.77
N ARG A 55 2.69 -7.05 5.47
CA ARG A 55 2.58 -6.61 6.87
C ARG A 55 3.43 -7.46 7.82
N ALA A 56 3.39 -8.78 7.67
CA ALA A 56 4.20 -9.72 8.45
C ALA A 56 5.70 -9.49 8.20
N ARG A 57 6.10 -9.24 6.94
CA ARG A 57 7.49 -8.90 6.61
C ARG A 57 7.90 -7.55 7.19
N ALA A 58 7.02 -6.54 7.18
CA ALA A 58 7.30 -5.24 7.79
C ALA A 58 7.55 -5.36 9.30
N ALA A 59 6.84 -6.27 9.99
CA ALA A 59 7.03 -6.52 11.42
C ALA A 59 8.40 -7.09 11.79
N THR A 60 9.13 -7.70 10.85
CA THR A 60 10.49 -8.21 11.10
C THR A 60 11.59 -7.19 10.81
N MET A 61 11.26 -5.99 10.30
CA MET A 61 12.24 -4.97 9.94
C MET A 61 12.61 -4.10 11.15
N THR A 62 13.91 -3.96 11.39
CA THR A 62 14.46 -2.92 12.28
C THR A 62 14.51 -1.59 11.52
N ASP A 63 14.34 -0.46 12.23
CA ASP A 63 14.50 0.89 11.66
C ASP A 63 13.52 1.28 10.53
N ARG A 64 12.25 0.89 10.64
CA ARG A 64 11.19 1.20 9.66
C ARG A 64 10.81 2.70 9.54
N GLY A 65 11.27 3.54 10.47
CA GLY A 65 10.83 4.93 10.60
C GLY A 65 9.37 5.05 11.08
N TYR A 66 8.81 6.25 11.01
CA TYR A 66 7.41 6.52 11.44
C TYR A 66 6.50 6.88 10.26
N TYR A 67 6.95 7.80 9.40
CA TYR A 67 6.10 8.43 8.39
C TYR A 67 5.53 7.49 7.32
N PHE A 68 6.20 6.37 7.04
CA PHE A 68 5.75 5.34 6.09
C PHE A 68 5.67 3.95 6.73
N ASP A 69 5.47 3.90 8.05
CA ASP A 69 5.38 2.63 8.77
C ASP A 69 4.04 1.92 8.50
N LEU A 70 4.09 0.84 7.73
CA LEU A 70 2.90 0.04 7.37
C LEU A 70 2.15 -0.49 8.59
N LEU A 71 2.84 -0.76 9.70
CA LEU A 71 2.19 -1.22 10.93
C LEU A 71 1.44 -0.08 11.60
N GLU A 72 2.07 1.09 11.72
CA GLU A 72 1.44 2.28 12.28
C GLU A 72 0.21 2.69 11.45
N PHE A 73 0.31 2.67 10.12
CA PHE A 73 -0.84 2.92 9.24
C PHE A 73 -1.96 1.91 9.43
N HIS A 74 -1.63 0.62 9.61
CA HIS A 74 -2.64 -0.41 9.81
C HIS A 74 -3.37 -0.25 11.15
N GLU A 75 -2.63 -0.01 12.23
CA GLU A 75 -3.20 0.20 13.57
C GLU A 75 -4.11 1.43 13.63
N ASN A 76 -3.76 2.52 12.94
CA ASN A 76 -4.62 3.70 12.83
C ASN A 76 -5.81 3.45 11.90
N HIS A 77 -5.62 2.72 10.80
CA HIS A 77 -6.71 2.34 9.91
C HIS A 77 -7.80 1.54 10.61
N LEU A 78 -7.43 0.59 11.50
CA LEU A 78 -8.38 -0.17 12.32
C LEU A 78 -9.21 0.73 13.26
N LYS A 79 -8.70 1.91 13.60
CA LYS A 79 -9.39 2.94 14.42
C LYS A 79 -10.14 3.96 13.56
N GLY A 80 -10.12 3.83 12.23
CA GLY A 80 -10.70 4.80 11.30
C GLY A 80 -9.94 6.12 11.21
N MET A 81 -8.65 6.13 11.55
CA MET A 81 -7.79 7.32 11.61
C MET A 81 -6.58 7.19 10.69
N THR A 82 -5.94 8.31 10.39
CA THR A 82 -4.58 8.36 9.82
C THR A 82 -3.56 8.60 10.94
N PRO A 83 -2.30 8.12 10.80
CA PRO A 83 -1.27 8.32 11.83
C PRO A 83 -0.88 9.78 12.12
N SER A 84 -1.28 10.69 11.24
CA SER A 84 -1.05 12.12 11.35
C SER A 84 -2.22 12.92 10.76
N THR A 85 -2.48 14.08 11.35
CA THR A 85 -3.49 15.08 10.93
C THR A 85 -2.83 16.32 10.32
N PRO A 86 -3.35 16.88 9.22
CA PRO A 86 -3.67 16.26 7.94
C PRO A 86 -2.49 16.37 6.94
N CYS A 87 -2.53 15.47 5.95
CA CYS A 87 -2.03 15.71 4.60
C CYS A 87 -3.06 16.48 3.77
#